data_AF-A0A496UQA5-F1
#
_entry.id   AF-A0A496UQA5-F1
#
_cell.length_a   1.000
_cell.length_b   1.000
_cell.length_c   1.000
_cell.angle_alpha   90.00
_cell.angle_beta   90.00
_cell.angle_gamma   90.00
#
_symmetry.space_group_name_H-M   'P 1'
#
loop_
_entity.id
_entity.type
_entity.pdbx_description
1 polymer ?
#
loop_
_entity_poly.entity_id
_entity_poly.type
_entity_poly.pdbx_seq_one_letter_code
_entity_poly.pdbx_strand_id
1 'polypeptide(L)'
;MPRPKGTGPGGGRFQSHHGLQKEWAMNNLKEYGYDPGLAPTLTLETGKGFPHTFLSTAQNLRRNARVAAGQGKWSSSLQDELGYIVDDFTKAGFDRSTIEGVLERQYKMFDRLGVSYERIDF
;
A
#
# COMPACT_ATOMS: atom_id res chain seq x y z
N MET A 1 5.18 14.38 -10.48
CA MET A 1 4.24 14.25 -9.34
C MET A 1 2.87 13.84 -9.88
N PRO A 2 2.08 13.00 -9.19
CA PRO A 2 0.72 12.67 -9.63
C PRO A 2 -0.13 13.95 -9.75
N ARG A 3 -0.98 14.05 -10.78
CA ARG A 3 -1.94 15.16 -10.91
C ARG A 3 -3.01 15.04 -9.81
N PRO A 4 -3.35 16.13 -9.08
CA PRO A 4 -4.39 16.11 -8.06
C PRO A 4 -5.75 15.74 -8.67
N LYS A 5 -6.49 14.84 -8.03
CA LYS A 5 -7.85 14.44 -8.45
C LYS A 5 -8.95 15.36 -7.90
N GLY A 6 -8.60 16.55 -7.43
CA GLY A 6 -9.49 17.48 -6.71
C GLY A 6 -9.04 17.72 -5.27
N THR A 7 -9.90 18.38 -4.49
CA THR A 7 -9.71 18.64 -3.05
C THR A 7 -10.80 17.90 -2.28
N GLY A 8 -10.45 17.28 -1.15
CA GLY A 8 -11.38 16.58 -0.29
C GLY A 8 -12.01 17.48 0.79
N PRO A 9 -12.93 16.89 1.58
CA PRO A 9 -13.70 17.62 2.59
C PRO A 9 -12.82 18.17 3.74
N GLY A 10 -11.64 17.60 3.95
CA GLY A 10 -10.66 18.11 4.93
C GLY A 10 -9.82 19.27 4.38
N GLY A 11 -9.96 19.63 3.11
CA GLY A 11 -9.14 20.64 2.43
C GLY A 11 -7.83 20.09 1.86
N GLY A 12 -7.61 18.77 1.95
CA GLY A 12 -6.44 18.09 1.38
C GLY A 12 -6.62 17.83 -0.11
N ARG A 13 -5.53 17.80 -0.88
CA ARG A 13 -5.59 17.40 -2.31
C ARG A 13 -5.75 15.89 -2.41
N PHE A 14 -6.50 15.38 -3.38
CA PHE A 14 -6.61 13.94 -3.60
C PHE A 14 -5.46 13.38 -4.44
N GLN A 15 -4.89 12.26 -3.99
CA GLN A 15 -3.92 11.46 -4.74
C GLN A 15 -4.22 9.97 -4.64
N SER A 16 -3.83 9.21 -5.66
CA SER A 16 -3.85 7.75 -5.61
C SER A 16 -2.77 7.23 -4.65
N HIS A 17 -3.13 6.25 -3.84
CA HIS A 17 -2.27 5.51 -2.95
C HIS A 17 -2.34 4.01 -3.29
N HIS A 18 -1.20 3.34 -3.42
CA HIS A 18 -1.14 1.89 -3.57
C HIS A 18 -1.12 1.23 -2.19
N GLY A 19 -1.90 0.16 -2.00
CA GLY A 19 -1.89 -0.61 -0.74
C GLY A 19 -0.50 -1.16 -0.45
N LEU A 20 0.01 -2.02 -1.35
CA LEU A 20 1.42 -2.38 -1.35
C LEU A 20 2.30 -1.18 -1.72
N GLN A 21 3.49 -1.08 -1.11
CA GLN A 21 4.47 -0.09 -1.53
C GLN A 21 4.85 -0.36 -3.00
N LYS A 22 4.57 0.61 -3.89
CA LYS A 22 4.75 0.45 -5.34
C LYS A 22 6.11 -0.14 -5.72
N GLU A 23 7.19 0.40 -5.15
CA GLU A 23 8.55 -0.07 -5.45
C GLU A 23 8.80 -1.51 -4.94
N TRP A 24 8.28 -1.87 -3.77
CA TRP A 24 8.37 -3.25 -3.29
C TRP A 24 7.68 -4.21 -4.27
N ALA A 25 6.46 -3.88 -4.71
CA ALA A 25 5.71 -4.70 -5.65
C ALA A 25 6.41 -4.81 -7.02
N MET A 26 6.98 -3.72 -7.52
CA MET A 26 7.77 -3.73 -8.76
C MET A 26 9.04 -4.58 -8.68
N ASN A 27 9.62 -4.76 -7.48
CA ASN A 27 10.83 -5.56 -7.33
C ASN A 27 10.52 -7.04 -7.06
N ASN A 28 9.41 -7.35 -6.37
CA ASN A 28 9.08 -8.73 -5.98
C ASN A 28 8.03 -9.41 -6.88
N LEU A 29 7.18 -8.65 -7.57
CA LEU A 29 6.08 -9.21 -8.36
C LEU A 29 6.28 -9.07 -9.88
N LYS A 30 7.40 -8.49 -10.32
CA LYS A 30 7.67 -8.23 -11.74
C LYS A 30 7.71 -9.51 -12.58
N GLU A 31 8.29 -10.58 -12.06
CA GLU A 31 8.37 -11.86 -12.77
C GLU A 31 6.98 -12.48 -13.03
N TYR A 32 5.99 -12.14 -12.21
CA TYR A 32 4.59 -12.55 -12.35
C TYR A 32 3.78 -11.63 -13.27
N GLY A 33 4.41 -10.61 -13.87
CA GLY A 33 3.76 -9.67 -14.78
C GLY A 33 3.10 -8.46 -14.09
N TYR A 34 3.52 -8.11 -12.88
CA TYR A 34 3.00 -6.92 -12.18
C TYR A 34 3.21 -5.63 -12.99
N ASP A 35 2.12 -4.88 -13.18
CA ASP A 35 2.12 -3.54 -13.77
C ASP A 35 1.59 -2.51 -12.76
N PRO A 36 2.41 -1.53 -12.31
CA PRO A 36 1.97 -0.50 -11.37
C PRO A 36 0.86 0.41 -11.92
N GLY A 37 0.67 0.49 -13.25
CA GLY A 37 -0.42 1.23 -13.88
C GLY A 37 -1.78 0.53 -13.76
N LEU A 38 -1.78 -0.79 -13.58
CA LEU A 38 -2.99 -1.62 -13.39
C LEU A 38 -3.23 -1.98 -11.92
N ALA A 39 -2.24 -1.74 -11.06
CA ALA A 39 -2.32 -2.06 -9.65
C ALA A 39 -3.45 -1.27 -8.96
N PRO A 40 -4.18 -1.90 -8.02
CA PRO A 40 -5.26 -1.25 -7.29
C PRO A 40 -4.75 -0.06 -6.49
N THR A 41 -5.54 1.02 -6.48
CA THR A 41 -5.26 2.23 -5.69
C THR A 41 -6.49 2.71 -4.93
N LEU A 42 -6.25 3.46 -3.87
CA LEU A 42 -7.25 4.27 -3.17
C LEU A 42 -7.01 5.75 -3.45
N THR A 43 -8.07 6.53 -3.57
CA THR A 43 -7.94 7.99 -3.66
C THR A 43 -8.05 8.57 -2.27
N LEU A 44 -6.97 9.17 -1.77
CA LEU A 44 -6.85 9.66 -0.40
C LEU A 44 -6.41 11.13 -0.41
N GLU A 45 -6.86 11.90 0.58
CA GLU A 45 -6.34 13.24 0.80
C GLU A 45 -4.85 13.17 1.16
N THR A 46 -4.08 14.13 0.66
CA THR A 46 -2.63 14.26 0.86
C THR A 46 -2.28 15.64 1.43
N GLY A 47 -1.17 15.69 2.16
CA GLY A 47 -0.72 16.83 2.94
C GLY A 47 -0.54 16.48 4.42
N LYS A 48 -0.01 17.43 5.20
CA LYS A 48 0.22 17.24 6.64
C LYS A 48 -1.10 16.89 7.33
N GLY A 49 -1.11 15.77 8.06
CA GLY A 49 -2.29 15.28 8.78
C GLY A 49 -3.27 14.44 7.95
N PHE A 50 -3.02 14.24 6.64
CA PHE A 50 -3.91 13.46 5.79
C PHE A 50 -3.44 12.02 5.55
N PRO A 51 -4.38 11.08 5.29
CA PRO A 51 -4.08 9.65 5.23
C PRO A 51 -3.02 9.28 4.19
N HIS A 52 -3.03 9.88 2.99
CA HIS A 52 -2.05 9.55 1.94
C HIS A 52 -0.61 9.76 2.42
N THR A 53 -0.35 10.90 3.08
CA THR A 53 0.98 11.26 3.57
C THR A 53 1.40 10.37 4.74
N PHE A 54 0.46 10.02 5.63
CA PHE A 54 0.72 9.11 6.74
C PHE A 54 1.15 7.73 6.22
N LEU A 55 0.35 7.12 5.32
CA LEU A 55 0.62 5.79 4.79
C LEU A 55 1.94 5.74 4.00
N SER A 56 2.20 6.75 3.15
CA SER A 56 3.47 6.83 2.41
C SER A 56 4.67 7.00 3.36
N THR A 57 4.51 7.72 4.46
CA THR A 57 5.55 7.83 5.49
C THR A 57 5.81 6.48 6.15
N ALA A 58 4.76 5.77 6.56
CA ALA A 58 4.87 4.46 7.19
C ALA A 58 5.59 3.42 6.31
N GLN A 59 5.21 3.32 5.03
CA GLN A 59 5.89 2.47 4.04
C GLN A 59 7.38 2.80 3.90
N ASN A 60 7.74 4.09 3.86
CA ASN A 60 9.14 4.53 3.75
C ASN A 60 9.93 4.26 5.03
N LEU A 61 9.32 4.44 6.21
CA LEU A 61 9.96 4.15 7.49
C LEU A 61 10.31 2.66 7.61
N ARG A 62 9.37 1.75 7.28
CA ARG A 62 9.65 0.30 7.29
C ARG A 62 10.79 -0.07 6.34
N ARG A 63 10.76 0.44 5.10
CA ARG A 63 11.85 0.23 4.14
C ARG A 63 13.19 0.74 4.67
N ASN A 64 13.22 1.94 5.26
CA ASN A 64 14.45 2.51 5.80
C ASN A 64 14.98 1.72 7.00
N ALA A 65 14.09 1.24 7.88
CA ALA A 65 14.45 0.40 9.02
C ALA A 65 15.12 -0.91 8.56
N ARG A 66 14.57 -1.57 7.53
CA ARG A 66 15.19 -2.76 6.92
C ARG A 66 16.61 -2.48 6.44
N VAL A 67 16.80 -1.40 5.68
CA VAL A 67 18.13 -1.01 5.17
C VAL A 67 19.10 -0.69 6.32
N ALA A 68 18.65 0.05 7.34
CA ALA A 68 19.48 0.38 8.50
C ALA A 68 19.90 -0.86 9.30
N ALA A 69 19.07 -1.90 9.32
CA ALA A 69 19.38 -3.19 9.93
C ALA A 69 20.27 -4.10 9.04
N GLY A 70 20.76 -3.61 7.90
CA GLY A 70 21.56 -4.41 6.96
C GLY A 70 20.76 -5.44 6.16
N GLN A 71 19.43 -5.39 6.21
CA GLN A 71 18.55 -6.28 5.46
C GLN A 71 18.35 -5.76 4.02
N GLY A 72 17.93 -6.65 3.12
CA GLY A 72 17.59 -6.27 1.75
C GLY A 72 16.45 -5.24 1.72
N LYS A 73 16.60 -4.18 0.92
CA LYS A 73 15.63 -3.06 0.83
C LYS A 73 14.18 -3.53 0.59
N TRP A 74 14.02 -4.60 -0.18
CA TRP A 74 12.75 -5.18 -0.60
C TRP A 74 12.51 -6.61 -0.07
N SER A 75 13.23 -7.00 0.99
CA SER A 75 13.30 -8.39 1.47
C SER A 75 12.16 -8.87 2.35
N SER A 76 11.17 -8.01 2.67
CA SER A 76 9.95 -8.44 3.34
C SER A 76 9.16 -9.40 2.46
N SER A 77 8.45 -10.34 3.08
CA SER A 77 7.57 -11.26 2.38
C SER A 77 6.28 -10.56 1.92
N LEU A 78 5.54 -11.18 1.00
CA LEU A 78 4.20 -10.70 0.63
C LEU A 78 3.26 -10.68 1.85
N GLN A 79 3.36 -11.68 2.72
CA GLN A 79 2.52 -11.78 3.91
C GLN A 79 2.80 -10.64 4.89
N ASP A 80 4.08 -10.27 5.08
CA ASP A 80 4.45 -9.11 5.88
C ASP A 80 3.84 -7.82 5.32
N GLU A 81 3.94 -7.62 4.00
CA GLU A 81 3.40 -6.42 3.36
C GLU A 81 1.86 -6.35 3.42
N LEU A 82 1.16 -7.48 3.41
CA LEU A 82 -0.28 -7.53 3.66
C LEU A 82 -0.62 -7.17 5.11
N GLY A 83 0.14 -7.69 6.08
CA GLY A 83 -0.02 -7.30 7.49
C GLY A 83 0.24 -5.81 7.71
N TYR A 84 1.23 -5.24 7.03
CA TYR A 84 1.51 -3.82 7.11
C TYR A 84 0.39 -2.94 6.54
N ILE A 85 -0.35 -3.41 5.53
CA ILE A 85 -1.55 -2.68 5.04
C ILE A 85 -2.58 -2.57 6.16
N VAL A 86 -2.87 -3.67 6.85
CA VAL A 86 -3.82 -3.69 7.96
C VAL A 86 -3.39 -2.73 9.06
N ASP A 87 -2.13 -2.84 9.51
CA ASP A 87 -1.58 -2.01 10.57
C ASP A 87 -1.63 -0.52 10.24
N ASP A 88 -1.18 -0.16 9.04
CA ASP A 88 -1.08 1.24 8.63
C ASP A 88 -2.45 1.88 8.45
N PHE A 89 -3.39 1.17 7.83
CA PHE A 89 -4.72 1.69 7.63
C PHE A 89 -5.51 1.78 8.94
N THR A 90 -5.32 0.82 9.86
CA THR A 90 -5.90 0.89 11.21
C THR A 90 -5.37 2.11 11.96
N LYS A 91 -4.06 2.33 11.95
CA LYS A 91 -3.43 3.51 12.58
C LYS A 91 -3.83 4.83 11.92
N ALA A 92 -4.17 4.80 10.63
CA ALA A 92 -4.71 5.95 9.91
C ALA A 92 -6.21 6.20 10.19
N GLY A 93 -6.87 5.34 10.99
CA GLY A 93 -8.26 5.49 11.41
C GLY A 93 -9.30 4.97 10.41
N PHE A 94 -8.91 4.14 9.45
CA PHE A 94 -9.88 3.49 8.56
C PHE A 94 -10.66 2.39 9.30
N ASP A 95 -11.95 2.25 8.97
CA ASP A 95 -12.76 1.16 9.47
C ASP A 95 -12.37 -0.19 8.83
N ARG A 96 -12.75 -1.29 9.51
CA ARG A 96 -12.48 -2.65 9.07
C ARG A 96 -12.99 -2.92 7.65
N SER A 97 -14.20 -2.47 7.31
CA SER A 97 -14.80 -2.70 5.99
C SER A 97 -13.97 -2.08 4.85
N THR A 98 -13.38 -0.91 5.09
CA THR A 98 -12.51 -0.23 4.14
C THR A 98 -11.23 -1.02 3.96
N ILE A 99 -10.61 -1.49 5.04
CA ILE A 99 -9.38 -2.27 5.03
C ILE A 99 -9.60 -3.61 4.30
N GLU A 100 -10.69 -4.32 4.60
CA GLU A 100 -11.10 -5.52 3.88
C GLU A 100 -11.26 -5.23 2.37
N GLY A 101 -11.88 -4.11 2.00
CA GLY A 101 -11.97 -3.68 0.60
C GLY A 101 -10.61 -3.36 -0.05
N VAL A 102 -9.60 -2.90 0.71
CA VAL A 102 -8.22 -2.76 0.21
C VAL A 102 -7.60 -4.11 -0.04
N LEU A 103 -7.69 -5.03 0.92
CA LEU A 103 -7.13 -6.38 0.85
C LEU A 103 -7.76 -7.18 -0.28
N GLU A 104 -9.08 -7.17 -0.44
CA GLU A 104 -9.77 -7.86 -1.54
C GLU A 104 -9.30 -7.40 -2.93
N ARG A 105 -8.97 -6.10 -3.07
CA ARG A 105 -8.38 -5.60 -4.31
C ARG A 105 -6.95 -6.09 -4.52
N GLN A 106 -6.17 -6.28 -3.45
CA GLN A 106 -4.84 -6.89 -3.55
C GLN A 106 -4.95 -8.37 -3.92
N TYR A 107 -5.83 -9.13 -3.26
CA TYR A 107 -6.06 -10.54 -3.52
C TYR A 107 -6.45 -10.80 -4.97
N LYS A 108 -7.40 -10.04 -5.52
CA LYS A 108 -7.76 -10.11 -6.94
C LYS A 108 -6.59 -9.85 -7.89
N MET A 109 -5.67 -8.95 -7.50
CA MET A 109 -4.46 -8.71 -8.28
C MET A 109 -3.53 -9.92 -8.20
N PHE A 110 -3.32 -10.50 -7.02
CA PHE A 110 -2.47 -11.69 -6.87
C PHE A 110 -3.03 -12.91 -7.60
N ASP A 111 -4.36 -13.13 -7.54
CA ASP A 111 -5.05 -14.18 -8.30
C ASP A 111 -4.75 -14.05 -9.80
N ARG A 112 -4.81 -12.83 -10.33
CA ARG A 112 -4.52 -12.55 -11.75
C ARG A 112 -3.04 -12.75 -12.10
N LEU A 113 -2.14 -12.51 -11.16
CA LEU A 113 -0.70 -12.70 -11.32
C LEU A 113 -0.26 -14.15 -11.05
N GLY A 114 -1.14 -15.01 -10.52
CA GLY A 114 -0.80 -16.37 -10.12
C GLY A 114 0.13 -16.44 -8.90
N VAL A 115 0.11 -15.41 -8.05
CA VAL A 115 0.95 -15.31 -6.85
C VAL A 115 0.24 -15.96 -5.67
N SER A 116 0.92 -16.81 -4.91
CA SER A 116 0.37 -17.43 -3.69
C SER A 116 0.39 -16.44 -2.52
N TYR A 117 -0.69 -16.41 -1.74
CA TYR A 117 -0.86 -15.57 -0.56
C TYR A 117 -1.78 -16.24 0.47
N GLU A 118 -1.73 -15.78 1.71
CA GLU A 118 -2.70 -16.14 2.74
C GLU A 118 -3.60 -14.95 3.05
N ARG A 119 -4.91 -15.20 3.08
CA ARG A 119 -5.89 -14.18 3.48
C ARG A 119 -5.67 -13.80 4.94
N ILE A 120 -5.74 -12.51 5.25
CA ILE A 120 -5.58 -11.99 6.61
C ILE A 120 -6.96 -11.77 7.22
N ASP A 121 -7.16 -12.30 8.42
CA ASP A 121 -8.26 -11.95 9.31
C ASP A 121 -7.71 -11.11 10.47
N PHE A 122 -8.33 -9.97 10.78
CA PHE A 122 -7.81 -8.95 11.69
C PHE A 122 -8.91 -8.16 12.41
#